data_AF-A0A2P9BP62-F1
#
_entry.id   AF-A0A2P9BP62-F1
#
_cell.length_a   1.000
_cell.length_b   1.000
_cell.length_c   1.000
_cell.angle_alpha   90.00
_cell.angle_beta   90.00
_cell.angle_gamma   90.00
#
_symmetry.space_group_name_H-M   'P 1'
#
loop_
_entity.id
_entity.type
_entity.pdbx_description
1 polymer ?
#
loop_
_entity_poly.entity_id
_entity_poly.type
_entity_poly.pdbx_seq_one_letter_code
_entity_poly.pdbx_strand_id
1 'polypeptide(L)' 'MHDIGVALLSTDIEHTLNFYKLVKDGKSIDEMKNCIYAFIKYYDTLKNDLFNEHKTIFTQRLKNTQRLDM' A
#
# COMPACT_ATOMS: atom_id res chain seq x y z
N MET A 1 -12.26 4.07 1.41
CA MET A 1 -11.28 4.40 2.49
C MET A 1 -10.98 3.21 3.39
N HIS A 2 -11.97 2.40 3.81
CA HIS A 2 -11.73 1.20 4.61
C HIS A 2 -10.77 0.21 3.91
N ASP A 3 -11.02 -0.07 2.63
CA ASP A 3 -10.20 -1.02 1.85
C ASP A 3 -8.74 -0.56 1.64
N ILE A 4 -8.53 0.76 1.51
CA ILE A 4 -7.19 1.35 1.40
C ILE A 4 -6.42 1.16 2.72
N GLY A 5 -7.06 1.46 3.85
CA GLY A 5 -6.45 1.30 5.17
C GLY A 5 -6.08 -0.16 5.47
N VAL A 6 -6.93 -1.10 5.09
CA VAL A 6 -6.67 -2.55 5.23
C VAL A 6 -5.48 -2.99 4.38
N ALA A 7 -5.41 -2.54 3.12
CA ALA A 7 -4.29 -2.88 2.23
C ALA A 7 -2.95 -2.35 2.80
N LEU A 8 -2.92 -1.09 3.24
CA LEU A 8 -1.71 -0.50 3.83
C LEU A 8 -1.30 -1.23 5.12
N LEU A 9 -2.26 -1.54 6.00
CA LEU A 9 -1.96 -2.24 7.26
C LEU A 9 -1.41 -3.66 7.02
N SER A 10 -1.96 -4.39 6.04
CA SER A 10 -1.44 -5.70 5.65
C SER A 10 0.00 -5.61 5.17
N THR A 11 0.30 -4.61 4.34
CA THR A 11 1.66 -4.32 3.86
C THR A 11 2.62 -3.96 5.00
N ASP A 12 2.17 -3.16 5.97
CA ASP A 12 2.98 -2.77 7.14
C ASP A 12 3.34 -3.98 8.01
N ILE A 13 2.38 -4.89 8.24
CA ILE A 13 2.58 -6.13 8.99
C ILE A 13 3.59 -7.04 8.28
N GLU A 14 3.43 -7.25 6.97
CA GLU A 14 4.32 -8.09 6.18
C GLU A 14 5.76 -7.56 6.20
N HIS A 15 5.93 -6.25 5.98
CA HIS A 15 7.25 -5.64 6.00
C HIS A 15 7.92 -5.72 7.37
N THR A 16 7.16 -5.44 8.44
CA THR A 16 7.67 -5.54 9.82
C THR A 16 8.16 -6.96 10.12
N LEU A 17 7.40 -7.98 9.69
CA LEU A 17 7.79 -9.37 9.87
C LEU A 17 9.06 -9.72 9.08
N ASN A 18 9.16 -9.26 7.84
CA ASN A 18 10.33 -9.48 6.99
C ASN A 18 11.57 -8.80 7.56
N PHE A 19 11.47 -7.55 7.99
CA PHE A 19 12.56 -6.82 8.63
C PHE A 19 13.00 -7.50 9.93
N TYR A 20 12.06 -7.93 10.77
CA TYR A 20 12.35 -8.67 12.00
C TYR A 20 13.16 -9.96 11.73
N LYS A 21 12.81 -10.72 10.68
CA LYS A 21 13.59 -11.90 10.27
C LYS A 21 15.04 -11.52 9.93
N LEU A 22 15.27 -10.44 9.18
CA LEU A 22 16.63 -9.99 8.85
C LEU A 22 17.44 -9.67 10.11
N VAL A 23 16.83 -9.01 11.09
CA VAL A 23 17.48 -8.71 12.39
C VAL A 23 17.79 -10.00 13.15
N LYS A 24 16.81 -10.92 13.23
CA LYS A 24 16.97 -12.19 13.94
C LYS A 24 18.04 -13.08 13.32
N ASP A 25 18.14 -13.09 12.00
CA ASP A 25 19.10 -13.90 11.24
C ASP A 25 20.52 -13.27 11.21
N GLY A 26 20.71 -12.13 11.87
CA GLY A 26 22.01 -11.46 11.96
C GLY A 26 22.50 -10.95 10.60
N LYS A 27 21.58 -10.52 9.72
CA LYS A 27 21.92 -10.00 8.40
C LYS A 27 22.78 -8.74 8.47
N SER A 28 23.45 -8.41 7.37
CA SER A 28 24.27 -7.21 7.30
C SER A 28 23.43 -5.95 7.42
N ILE A 29 24.03 -4.86 7.91
CA ILE A 29 23.39 -3.55 7.97
C ILE A 29 22.96 -3.09 6.57
N ASP A 30 23.72 -3.43 5.52
CA ASP A 30 23.39 -3.07 4.15
C ASP A 30 22.13 -3.80 3.66
N GLU A 31 21.97 -5.09 3.98
CA GLU A 31 20.73 -5.83 3.69
C GLU A 31 19.52 -5.21 4.40
N MET A 32 19.67 -4.82 5.67
CA MET A 32 18.62 -4.15 6.44
C MET A 32 18.24 -2.79 5.84
N LYS A 33 19.24 -1.98 5.46
CA LYS A 33 19.01 -0.69 4.79
C LYS A 33 18.30 -0.88 3.45
N ASN A 34 18.74 -1.85 2.65
CA ASN A 34 18.10 -2.16 1.37
C ASN A 34 16.64 -2.58 1.54
N CYS A 35 16.32 -3.37 2.57
CA CYS A 35 14.93 -3.74 2.88
C CYS A 35 14.06 -2.51 3.22
N ILE A 36 14.59 -1.56 3.99
CA ILE A 36 13.88 -0.31 4.33
C ILE A 36 13.65 0.55 3.08
N TYR A 37 14.69 0.77 2.27
CA TYR A 37 14.56 1.58 1.05
C TYR A 37 13.62 0.95 0.02
N ALA A 38 13.69 -0.37 -0.16
CA ALA A 38 12.77 -1.10 -1.04
C ALA A 38 11.32 -0.93 -0.59
N PHE A 39 11.07 -1.00 0.72
CA PHE A 39 9.73 -0.80 1.27
C PHE A 39 9.21 0.62 1.09
N ILE A 40 10.00 1.65 1.39
CA ILE A 40 9.59 3.05 1.20
C ILE A 40 9.15 3.28 -0.26
N LYS A 41 9.96 2.81 -1.22
CA LYS A 41 9.64 2.93 -2.64
C LYS A 41 8.35 2.18 -3.00
N TYR A 42 8.19 0.94 -2.53
CA TYR A 42 6.98 0.16 -2.75
C TYR A 42 5.75 0.83 -2.16
N TYR A 43 5.86 1.37 -0.94
CA TYR A 43 4.76 1.98 -0.21
C TYR A 43 4.25 3.25 -0.89
N ASP A 44 5.15 4.06 -1.44
CA ASP A 44 4.80 5.24 -2.24
C ASP A 44 4.01 4.86 -3.50
N THR A 45 4.43 3.79 -4.20
CA THR A 45 3.70 3.26 -5.37
C THR A 45 2.32 2.75 -4.95
N LEU A 46 2.26 1.91 -3.90
CA LEU A 46 1.01 1.32 -3.41
C LEU A 46 -0.03 2.38 -3.03
N LYS A 47 0.39 3.45 -2.32
CA LYS A 47 -0.51 4.55 -1.96
C LYS A 47 -1.11 5.24 -3.17
N ASN A 48 -0.30 5.50 -4.20
CA ASN A 48 -0.76 6.16 -5.41
C ASN A 48 -1.75 5.29 -6.19
N ASP A 49 -1.46 3.99 -6.31
CA ASP A 49 -2.32 3.04 -7.01
C ASP A 49 -3.69 2.92 -6.32
N LEU A 50 -3.69 2.72 -5.00
CA LEU A 50 -4.92 2.64 -4.19
C LEU A 50 -5.76 3.92 -4.28
N PHE A 51 -5.12 5.09 -4.27
CA PHE A 51 -5.81 6.37 -4.43
C PHE A 51 -6.47 6.48 -5.82
N ASN A 52 -5.74 6.14 -6.87
CA ASN A 52 -6.22 6.23 -8.26
C ASN A 52 -7.35 5.24 -8.54
N GLU A 53 -7.27 4.03 -8.01
CA GLU A 53 -8.33 3.02 -8.10
C GLU A 53 -9.61 3.51 -7.42
N HIS A 54 -9.50 3.99 -6.18
CA HIS A 54 -10.65 4.49 -5.44
C HIS A 54 -11.26 5.73 -6.09
N LYS A 55 -10.43 6.64 -6.62
CA LYS A 55 -10.89 7.81 -7.39
C LYS A 55 -11.66 7.39 -8.64
N THR A 56 -11.19 6.36 -9.35
CA THR A 56 -11.85 5.82 -10.55
C THR A 56 -13.21 5.24 -10.20
N ILE A 57 -13.28 4.38 -9.17
CA ILE A 57 -14.53 3.78 -8.70
C ILE A 57 -15.55 4.86 -8.30
N PHE A 58 -15.11 5.86 -7.53
CA PHE A 58 -15.97 6.95 -7.08
C PHE A 58 -16.52 7.75 -8.27
N THR A 59 -15.65 8.09 -9.23
CA THR A 59 -16.05 8.83 -10.45
C THR A 59 -17.06 8.03 -11.28
N GLN A 60 -16.86 6.72 -11.41
CA GLN A 60 -17.79 5.84 -12.12
C GLN A 60 -19.17 5.79 -11.44
N ARG A 61 -19.18 5.67 -10.10
CA ARG A 61 -20.43 5.69 -9.31
C ARG A 61 -21.18 7.01 -9.48
N LEU A 62 -20.48 8.15 -9.41
CA LEU A 62 -21.08 9.47 -9.59
C LEU A 62 -21.75 9.62 -10.97
N LYS A 63 -21.06 9.19 -12.04
CA LYS A 63 -21.62 9.19 -13.41
C LYS A 63 -22.86 8.30 -13.54
N ASN A 64 -22.87 7.15 -12.86
CA ASN A 64 -24.01 6.25 -12.89
C ASN A 64 -25.22 6.83 -12.14
N THR A 65 -25.02 7.51 -10.99
CA THR A 65 -26.10 8.20 -10.27
C THR A 65 -26.71 9.32 -11.12
N GLN A 66 -25.87 10.17 -11.76
CA GLN A 66 -26.35 11.24 -12.64
C GLN A 66 -27.17 10.73 -13.84
N ARG A 67 -26.93 9.50 -14.29
CA ARG A 67 -27.74 8.85 -15.35
C ARG A 67 -29.08 8.31 -14.86
N LEU A 68 -29.18 7.96 -13.57
CA LEU A 68 -30.41 7.46 -12.97
C LEU A 68 -31.34 8.60 -12.52
N ASP A 69 -30.78 9.77 -12.22
CA ASP A 69 -31.53 10.99 -11.88
C ASP A 69 -32.09 11.74 -13.12
N MET A 70 -31.82 11.24 -14.34
CA MET A 70 -32.24 11.82 -15.62
C MET A 70 -33.34 10.98 -16.26
#